data_AF-A0A4U6N7L9-F1
#
_entry.id   AF-A0A4U6N7L9-F1
#
_cell.length_a   1.000
_cell.length_b   1.000
_cell.length_c   1.000
_cell.angle_alpha   90.00
_cell.angle_beta   90.00
_cell.angle_gamma   90.00
#
_symmetry.space_group_name_H-M   'P 1'
#
loop_
_entity.id
_entity.type
_entity.pdbx_description
1 polymer ?
#
loop_
_entity_poly.entity_id
_entity_poly.type
_entity_poly.pdbx_seq_one_letter_code
_entity_poly.pdbx_strand_id
1 'polypeptide(L)'
;MAASGLPYARSVVLVSLILSVSSASHVVAAGHLPAPGVLVLFGVLLLVPTLLMARRTLTLRSSLVAMGSGQILLHHLFGMTAVPAVCRSSSATPGHHAAFELACSPVASEQLGAGTAPAMIVLHAIATLILAFAVARSDAAVELLHAWLRPLLAPPVVPPLAAPAHRPAPDATAPLAPLSVHAAVPTLRGPPALVQSPA
;
A
#
# COMPACT_ATOMS: atom_id res chain seq x y z
N MET A 1 -13.74 9.18 5.75
CA MET A 1 -14.59 7.99 6.00
C MET A 1 -14.03 6.67 5.44
N ALA A 2 -12.87 6.64 4.74
CA ALA A 2 -12.30 5.40 4.17
C ALA A 2 -11.51 4.50 5.15
N ALA A 3 -11.33 4.91 6.41
CA ALA A 3 -10.44 4.22 7.36
C ALA A 3 -11.00 2.90 7.93
N SER A 4 -12.31 2.65 7.85
CA SER A 4 -12.96 1.50 8.48
C SER A 4 -12.87 0.19 7.70
N GLY A 5 -12.56 0.23 6.40
CA GLY A 5 -12.53 -0.96 5.52
C GLY A 5 -11.17 -1.66 5.41
N LEU A 6 -10.07 -0.95 5.65
CA LEU A 6 -8.71 -1.46 5.54
C LEU A 6 -8.42 -2.72 6.38
N PRO A 7 -8.85 -2.83 7.66
CA PRO A 7 -8.59 -4.03 8.45
C PRO A 7 -9.32 -5.26 7.91
N TYR A 8 -10.54 -5.10 7.37
CA TYR A 8 -11.30 -6.21 6.79
C TYR A 8 -10.64 -6.73 5.51
N ALA A 9 -10.25 -5.83 4.61
CA ALA A 9 -9.54 -6.21 3.38
C ALA A 9 -8.22 -6.93 3.72
N ARG A 10 -7.45 -6.42 4.69
CA ARG A 10 -6.22 -7.06 5.17
C ARG A 10 -6.47 -8.46 5.70
N SER A 11 -7.51 -8.64 6.52
CA SER A 11 -7.85 -9.97 7.06
C SER A 11 -8.28 -10.94 5.98
N VAL A 12 -9.10 -10.53 5.01
CA VAL A 12 -9.51 -11.39 3.89
C VAL A 12 -8.29 -11.82 3.07
N VAL A 13 -7.39 -10.90 2.72
CA VAL A 13 -6.16 -11.22 1.99
C VAL A 13 -5.28 -12.20 2.79
N LEU A 14 -5.13 -11.97 4.09
CA LEU A 14 -4.31 -12.84 4.94
C LEU A 14 -4.92 -14.23 5.09
N VAL A 15 -6.24 -14.35 5.29
CA VAL A 15 -6.93 -15.65 5.32
C VAL A 15 -6.77 -16.40 4.01
N SER A 16 -6.97 -15.71 2.88
CA SER A 16 -6.78 -16.30 1.55
C SER A 16 -5.35 -16.80 1.37
N LEU A 17 -4.35 -16.05 1.80
CA LEU A 17 -2.95 -16.44 1.74
C LEU A 17 -2.66 -17.66 2.64
N ILE A 18 -3.14 -17.64 3.89
CA ILE A 18 -2.98 -18.75 4.85
C ILE A 18 -3.54 -20.04 4.25
N LEU A 19 -4.79 -20.00 3.77
CA LEU A 19 -5.44 -21.17 3.20
C LEU A 19 -4.76 -21.62 1.91
N SER A 20 -4.40 -20.70 1.02
CA SER A 20 -3.79 -21.06 -0.28
C SER A 20 -2.45 -21.76 -0.09
N VAL A 21 -1.56 -21.20 0.74
CA VAL A 21 -0.23 -21.80 0.95
C VAL A 21 -0.35 -23.11 1.72
N SER A 22 -1.20 -23.18 2.75
CA SER A 22 -1.42 -24.42 3.52
C SER A 22 -2.03 -25.53 2.64
N SER A 23 -2.99 -25.18 1.79
CA SER A 23 -3.62 -26.12 0.85
C SER A 23 -2.61 -26.60 -0.19
N ALA A 24 -1.80 -25.69 -0.74
CA ALA A 24 -0.73 -26.06 -1.68
C ALA A 24 0.28 -27.02 -1.04
N SER A 25 0.70 -26.78 0.21
CA SER A 25 1.57 -27.70 0.94
C SER A 25 0.95 -29.09 1.07
N HIS A 26 -0.35 -29.17 1.39
CA HIS A 26 -1.08 -30.43 1.48
C HIS A 26 -1.25 -31.14 0.14
N VAL A 27 -1.55 -30.42 -0.94
CA VAL A 27 -1.64 -31.04 -2.27
C VAL A 27 -0.29 -31.57 -2.73
N VAL A 28 0.78 -30.80 -2.54
CA VAL A 28 2.13 -31.20 -2.98
C VAL A 28 2.63 -32.43 -2.22
N ALA A 29 2.36 -32.52 -0.91
CA ALA A 29 2.87 -33.62 -0.09
C ALA A 29 1.90 -34.82 0.02
N ALA A 30 0.58 -34.60 0.06
CA ALA A 30 -0.41 -35.66 0.27
C ALA A 30 -1.30 -35.92 -0.96
N GLY A 31 -1.32 -35.02 -1.95
CA GLY A 31 -2.10 -35.19 -3.19
C GLY A 31 -3.60 -34.96 -3.04
N HIS A 32 -4.10 -34.62 -1.85
CA HIS A 32 -5.52 -34.45 -1.58
C HIS A 32 -5.80 -33.31 -0.59
N LEU A 33 -7.05 -32.83 -0.60
CA LEU A 33 -7.51 -31.74 0.26
C LEU A 33 -8.87 -32.06 0.89
N PRO A 34 -9.25 -31.35 1.97
CA PRO A 34 -10.62 -31.34 2.47
C PRO A 34 -11.61 -30.90 1.38
N ALA A 35 -12.87 -31.30 1.55
CA ALA A 35 -13.95 -30.85 0.69
C ALA A 35 -14.01 -29.30 0.66
N PRO A 36 -14.37 -28.68 -0.48
CA PRO A 36 -14.34 -27.22 -0.62
C PRO A 36 -15.22 -26.51 0.42
N GLY A 37 -16.35 -27.11 0.82
CA GLY A 37 -17.18 -26.57 1.91
C GLY A 37 -16.47 -26.51 3.26
N VAL A 38 -15.58 -27.47 3.55
CA VAL A 38 -14.76 -27.49 4.78
C VAL A 38 -13.67 -26.41 4.71
N LEU A 39 -13.05 -26.21 3.55
CA LEU A 39 -12.08 -25.11 3.34
C LEU A 39 -12.73 -23.74 3.54
N VAL A 40 -13.95 -23.55 3.03
CA VAL A 40 -14.73 -22.32 3.24
C VAL A 40 -15.01 -22.12 4.73
N LEU A 41 -15.43 -23.17 5.44
CA LEU A 41 -15.65 -23.12 6.89
C LEU A 41 -14.39 -22.68 7.64
N PHE A 42 -13.23 -23.28 7.32
CA PHE A 42 -11.96 -22.86 7.92
C PHE A 42 -11.61 -21.41 7.59
N GLY A 43 -11.90 -20.94 6.38
CA GLY A 43 -11.73 -19.53 6.02
C GLY A 43 -12.57 -18.59 6.88
N VAL A 44 -13.84 -18.92 7.10
CA VAL A 44 -14.72 -18.15 7.99
C VAL A 44 -14.20 -18.14 9.42
N LEU A 45 -13.73 -19.29 9.93
CA LEU A 45 -13.17 -19.38 11.29
C LEU A 45 -11.88 -18.56 11.43
N LEU A 46 -11.02 -18.56 10.41
CA LEU A 46 -9.76 -17.80 10.41
C LEU A 46 -9.96 -16.29 10.31
N LEU A 47 -11.11 -15.79 9.86
CA LEU A 47 -11.40 -14.35 9.84
C LEU A 47 -11.34 -13.74 11.25
N VAL A 48 -11.81 -14.45 12.28
CA VAL A 48 -11.83 -13.93 13.66
C VAL A 48 -10.43 -13.61 14.20
N PRO A 49 -9.48 -14.57 14.26
CA PRO A 49 -8.12 -14.28 14.74
C PRO A 49 -7.37 -13.32 13.81
N THR A 50 -7.58 -13.37 12.49
CA THR A 50 -6.89 -12.47 11.55
C THR A 50 -7.41 -11.03 11.64
N LEU A 51 -8.68 -10.81 12.00
CA LEU A 51 -9.21 -9.47 12.31
C LEU A 51 -8.60 -8.90 13.58
N LEU A 52 -8.38 -9.73 14.60
CA LEU A 52 -7.67 -9.34 15.83
C LEU A 52 -6.20 -9.00 15.53
N MET A 53 -5.52 -9.80 14.70
CA MET A 53 -4.14 -9.55 14.29
C MET A 53 -4.01 -8.30 13.41
N ALA A 54 -4.95 -8.05 12.50
CA ALA A 54 -4.93 -6.88 11.61
C ALA A 54 -5.03 -5.55 12.36
N ARG A 55 -5.43 -5.56 13.64
CA ARG A 55 -5.51 -4.39 14.52
C ARG A 55 -4.25 -4.16 15.36
N ARG A 56 -3.26 -5.06 15.30
CA ARG A 56 -2.05 -5.00 16.13
C ARG A 56 -0.80 -4.95 15.25
N THR A 57 0.19 -4.18 15.70
CA THR A 57 1.55 -4.26 15.15
C THR A 57 2.22 -5.48 15.75
N LEU A 58 2.59 -6.44 14.90
CA LEU A 58 3.18 -7.69 15.33
C LEU A 58 4.66 -7.71 14.98
N THR A 59 5.49 -8.04 15.97
CA THR A 59 6.92 -8.31 15.72
C THR A 59 7.06 -9.60 14.93
N LEU A 60 8.14 -9.75 14.18
CA LEU A 60 8.42 -10.98 13.42
C LEU A 60 8.35 -12.23 14.30
N ARG A 61 8.83 -12.15 15.56
CA ARG A 61 8.76 -13.25 16.53
C ARG A 61 7.32 -13.62 16.87
N SER A 62 6.47 -12.64 17.18
CA SER A 62 5.05 -12.89 17.45
C SER A 62 4.31 -13.42 16.23
N SER A 63 4.65 -12.93 15.04
CA SER A 63 4.09 -13.43 13.77
C SER A 63 4.50 -14.87 13.51
N LEU A 64 5.75 -15.25 13.77
CA LEU A 64 6.23 -16.63 13.64
C LEU A 64 5.48 -17.57 14.59
N VAL A 65 5.30 -17.19 15.85
CA VAL A 65 4.57 -18.01 16.83
C VAL A 65 3.11 -18.19 16.41
N ALA A 66 2.43 -17.10 16.04
CA ALA A 66 1.03 -17.13 15.65
C ALA A 66 0.80 -17.89 14.33
N MET A 67 1.65 -17.70 13.33
CA MET A 67 1.54 -18.41 12.05
C MET A 67 1.95 -19.88 12.21
N GLY A 68 2.96 -20.18 13.03
CA GLY A 68 3.39 -21.54 13.29
C GLY A 68 2.32 -22.36 13.99
N SER A 69 1.69 -21.83 15.04
CA SER A 69 0.57 -22.50 15.71
C SER A 69 -0.62 -22.69 14.77
N GLY A 70 -0.93 -21.70 13.93
CA GLY A 70 -1.96 -21.79 12.90
C GLY A 70 -1.67 -22.87 11.86
N GLN A 71 -0.43 -22.99 11.39
CA GLN A 71 -0.03 -24.02 10.44
C GLN A 71 -0.07 -25.43 11.04
N ILE A 72 0.35 -25.60 12.29
CA ILE A 72 0.22 -26.89 13.00
C ILE A 72 -1.25 -27.30 13.12
N LEU A 73 -2.11 -26.36 13.52
CA LEU A 73 -3.54 -26.62 13.64
C LEU A 73 -4.17 -26.98 12.29
N LEU A 74 -3.89 -26.20 11.24
CA LEU A 74 -4.40 -26.46 9.89
C LEU A 74 -3.90 -27.79 9.35
N HIS A 75 -2.63 -28.13 9.61
CA HIS A 75 -2.07 -29.41 9.22
C HIS A 75 -2.87 -30.60 9.80
N HIS A 76 -3.16 -30.55 11.10
CA HIS A 76 -3.98 -31.57 11.75
C HIS A 76 -5.42 -31.57 11.22
N LEU A 77 -6.04 -30.38 11.07
CA LEU A 77 -7.41 -30.27 10.55
C LEU A 77 -7.53 -30.82 9.14
N PHE A 78 -6.58 -30.51 8.25
CA PHE A 78 -6.55 -31.06 6.90
C PHE A 78 -6.30 -32.56 6.92
N GLY A 79 -5.41 -33.06 7.78
CA GLY A 79 -5.22 -34.50 7.97
C GLY A 79 -6.48 -35.24 8.42
N MET A 80 -7.28 -34.64 9.30
CA MET A 80 -8.53 -35.24 9.80
C MET A 80 -9.71 -35.15 8.82
N THR A 81 -9.71 -34.16 7.92
CA THR A 81 -10.87 -33.86 7.07
C THR A 81 -10.62 -34.12 5.59
N ALA A 82 -9.39 -34.38 5.18
CA ALA A 82 -9.08 -34.72 3.81
C ALA A 82 -9.52 -36.16 3.51
N VAL A 83 -10.23 -36.32 2.41
CA VAL A 83 -10.60 -37.62 1.87
C VAL A 83 -9.62 -37.92 0.73
N PRO A 84 -8.87 -39.03 0.79
CA PRO A 84 -7.98 -39.40 -0.29
C PRO A 84 -8.80 -39.64 -1.55
N ALA A 85 -8.51 -38.86 -2.60
CA ALA A 85 -9.17 -38.97 -3.88
C ALA A 85 -8.12 -39.13 -4.97
N VAL A 86 -8.35 -40.08 -5.88
CA VAL A 86 -7.54 -40.22 -7.08
C VAL A 86 -8.31 -39.59 -8.23
N CYS A 87 -7.77 -38.51 -8.76
CA CYS A 87 -8.29 -37.86 -9.95
C CYS A 87 -7.63 -38.49 -11.18
N ARG A 88 -8.44 -39.07 -12.06
CA ARG A 88 -7.98 -39.50 -13.38
C ARG A 88 -8.59 -38.57 -14.41
N SER A 89 -7.79 -38.20 -15.41
CA SER A 89 -8.32 -37.59 -16.62
C SER A 89 -9.22 -38.62 -17.28
N SER A 90 -10.52 -38.35 -17.34
CA SER A 90 -11.41 -39.15 -18.19
C SER A 90 -11.07 -38.80 -19.63
N SER A 91 -10.26 -39.62 -20.29
CA SER A 91 -10.14 -39.56 -21.75
C SER A 91 -11.45 -40.09 -22.35
N ALA A 92 -12.48 -39.26 -22.35
CA ALA A 92 -13.61 -39.47 -23.23
C ALA A 92 -13.09 -39.46 -24.68
N THR A 93 -13.48 -40.50 -25.41
CA THR A 93 -13.11 -40.89 -26.78
C THR A 93 -12.84 -39.69 -27.71
N PRO A 94 -11.86 -39.77 -28.64
CA PRO A 94 -11.55 -38.64 -29.52
C PRO A 94 -12.69 -38.39 -30.51
N GLY A 95 -13.59 -37.48 -30.16
CA GLY A 95 -14.69 -37.01 -30.99
C GLY A 95 -15.11 -35.62 -30.53
N HIS A 96 -14.79 -34.62 -31.35
CA HIS A 96 -15.12 -33.20 -31.30
C HIS A 96 -15.85 -32.66 -30.04
N HIS A 97 -15.11 -31.87 -29.24
CA HIS A 97 -15.51 -31.16 -28.01
C HIS A 97 -15.49 -31.95 -26.68
N ALA A 98 -14.49 -32.79 -26.46
CA ALA A 98 -14.25 -33.36 -25.13
C ALA A 98 -13.77 -32.27 -24.16
N ALA A 99 -14.66 -31.80 -23.29
CA ALA A 99 -14.29 -31.08 -22.09
C ALA A 99 -13.41 -32.00 -21.23
N PHE A 100 -12.26 -31.49 -20.78
CA PHE A 100 -11.34 -32.23 -19.94
C PHE A 100 -11.94 -32.33 -18.53
N GLU A 101 -12.84 -33.28 -18.30
CA GLU A 101 -13.37 -33.54 -16.97
C GLU A 101 -12.39 -34.41 -16.17
N LEU A 102 -11.85 -33.84 -15.09
CA LEU A 102 -11.16 -34.61 -14.07
C LEU A 102 -12.22 -35.30 -13.19
N ALA A 103 -12.35 -36.61 -13.35
CA ALA A 103 -13.17 -37.43 -12.48
C ALA A 103 -12.32 -37.90 -11.29
N CYS A 104 -12.68 -37.44 -10.09
CA CYS A 104 -12.02 -37.82 -8.84
C CYS A 104 -12.91 -38.78 -8.06
N SER A 105 -12.38 -39.95 -7.67
CA SER A 105 -13.07 -40.94 -6.83
C SER A 105 -12.33 -41.15 -5.52
N PRO A 106 -13.02 -41.31 -4.37
CA PRO A 106 -12.37 -41.62 -3.10
C PRO A 106 -11.71 -43.01 -3.16
N VAL A 107 -10.50 -43.15 -2.60
CA VAL A 107 -9.74 -44.42 -2.58
C VAL A 107 -9.28 -44.73 -1.16
N ALA A 108 -9.29 -46.01 -0.78
CA ALA A 108 -8.79 -46.47 0.51
C ALA A 108 -7.28 -46.20 0.67
N SER A 109 -6.92 -45.67 1.84
CA SER A 109 -5.68 -44.97 2.17
C SER A 109 -4.54 -45.88 2.65
N GLU A 110 -4.10 -46.87 1.87
CA GLU A 110 -3.11 -47.83 2.37
C GLU A 110 -1.65 -47.57 1.92
N GLN A 111 -1.37 -46.84 0.83
CA GLN A 111 -0.02 -46.90 0.21
C GLN A 111 0.78 -45.59 -0.01
N LEU A 112 0.30 -44.39 0.34
CA LEU A 112 1.01 -43.13 0.01
C LEU A 112 1.81 -42.46 1.15
N GLY A 113 1.86 -43.07 2.35
CA GLY A 113 2.26 -42.35 3.58
C GLY A 113 3.73 -42.38 4.00
N ALA A 114 4.58 -43.28 3.47
CA ALA A 114 5.88 -43.55 4.08
C ALA A 114 7.01 -42.55 3.74
N GLY A 115 6.92 -41.83 2.61
CA GLY A 115 7.97 -40.90 2.16
C GLY A 115 7.63 -39.41 2.24
N THR A 116 6.38 -39.06 2.53
CA THR A 116 5.84 -37.69 2.41
C THR A 116 5.90 -36.91 3.72
N ALA A 117 6.03 -37.59 4.87
CA ALA A 117 6.04 -36.97 6.19
C ALA A 117 7.10 -35.87 6.40
N PRO A 118 8.39 -36.04 6.05
CA PRO A 118 9.38 -34.97 6.25
C PRO A 118 9.19 -33.81 5.27
N ALA A 119 8.83 -34.10 4.01
CA ALA A 119 8.56 -33.07 2.99
C ALA A 119 7.35 -32.20 3.37
N MET A 120 6.31 -32.81 3.94
CA MET A 120 5.12 -32.15 4.48
C MET A 120 5.49 -31.11 5.55
N ILE A 121 6.31 -31.50 6.52
CA ILE A 121 6.75 -30.62 7.62
C ILE A 121 7.58 -29.47 7.07
N VAL A 122 8.50 -29.73 6.14
CA VAL A 122 9.32 -28.68 5.49
C VAL A 122 8.44 -27.69 4.73
N LEU A 123 7.44 -28.17 3.98
CA LEU A 123 6.51 -27.29 3.25
C LEU A 123 5.70 -26.40 4.20
N HIS A 124 5.20 -26.93 5.32
CA HIS A 124 4.52 -26.12 6.34
C HIS A 124 5.47 -25.15 7.07
N ALA A 125 6.73 -25.53 7.27
CA ALA A 125 7.73 -24.62 7.83
C ALA A 125 7.99 -23.44 6.88
N ILE A 126 8.15 -23.70 5.58
CA ILE A 126 8.28 -22.66 4.55
C ILE A 126 7.02 -21.79 4.52
N ALA A 127 5.83 -22.40 4.54
CA ALA A 127 4.56 -21.68 4.62
C ALA A 127 4.50 -20.74 5.83
N THR A 128 4.93 -21.23 7.00
CA THR A 128 5.01 -20.44 8.24
C THR A 128 5.91 -19.23 8.09
N LEU A 129 7.10 -19.39 7.48
CA LEU A 129 8.01 -18.29 7.23
C LEU A 129 7.40 -17.25 6.29
N ILE A 130 6.85 -17.69 5.15
CA ILE A 130 6.18 -16.81 4.17
C ILE A 130 5.09 -15.98 4.86
N LEU A 131 4.22 -16.64 5.63
CA LEU A 131 3.13 -15.98 6.33
C LEU A 131 3.62 -15.02 7.43
N ALA A 132 4.63 -15.42 8.20
CA ALA A 132 5.18 -14.57 9.24
C ALA A 132 5.82 -13.30 8.66
N PHE A 133 6.53 -13.41 7.53
CA PHE A 133 7.05 -12.25 6.81
C PHE A 133 5.93 -11.39 6.23
N ALA A 134 4.90 -11.99 5.62
CA ALA A 134 3.76 -11.26 5.09
C ALA A 134 3.05 -10.44 6.18
N VAL A 135 2.84 -11.03 7.36
CA VAL A 135 2.26 -10.32 8.51
C VAL A 135 3.20 -9.22 9.01
N ALA A 136 4.48 -9.52 9.23
CA ALA A 136 5.44 -8.56 9.77
C ALA A 136 5.75 -7.36 8.84
N ARG A 137 5.63 -7.56 7.50
CA ARG A 137 5.91 -6.52 6.49
C ARG A 137 4.66 -5.83 5.96
N SER A 138 3.47 -6.25 6.37
CA SER A 138 2.22 -5.76 5.79
C SER A 138 2.01 -4.25 5.96
N ASP A 139 2.44 -3.67 7.08
CA ASP A 139 2.30 -2.22 7.30
C ASP A 139 3.19 -1.42 6.32
N ALA A 140 4.46 -1.83 6.14
CA ALA A 140 5.36 -1.22 5.17
C ALA A 140 4.88 -1.39 3.71
N ALA A 141 4.26 -2.53 3.39
CA ALA A 141 3.68 -2.77 2.07
C ALA A 141 2.49 -1.85 1.79
N VAL A 142 1.64 -1.59 2.80
CA VAL A 142 0.51 -0.65 2.68
C VAL A 142 1.02 0.78 2.51
N GLU A 143 2.06 1.18 3.25
CA GLU A 143 2.67 2.50 3.07
C GLU A 143 3.29 2.67 1.68
N LEU A 144 4.01 1.66 1.18
CA LEU A 144 4.56 1.68 -0.17
C LEU A 144 3.45 1.78 -1.23
N LEU A 145 2.40 0.97 -1.10
CA LEU A 145 1.27 0.99 -2.01
C LEU A 145 0.56 2.34 -1.98
N HIS A 146 0.37 2.92 -0.79
CA HIS A 146 -0.22 4.25 -0.64
C HIS A 146 0.68 5.33 -1.26
N ALA A 147 1.99 5.29 -1.05
CA ALA A 147 2.94 6.21 -1.68
C ALA A 147 2.93 6.09 -3.21
N TRP A 148 2.79 4.87 -3.73
CA TRP A 148 2.72 4.59 -5.17
C TRP A 148 1.41 5.04 -5.81
N LEU A 149 0.28 4.92 -5.08
CA LEU A 149 -1.04 5.38 -5.54
C LEU A 149 -1.24 6.89 -5.35
N ARG A 150 -0.56 7.52 -4.40
CA ARG A 150 -0.67 8.95 -4.11
C ARG A 150 -0.53 9.85 -5.35
N PRO A 151 0.45 9.69 -6.25
CA PRO A 151 0.55 10.52 -7.46
C PRO A 151 -0.62 10.34 -8.43
N LEU A 152 -1.26 9.17 -8.47
CA LEU A 152 -2.43 8.92 -9.31
C LEU A 152 -3.72 9.50 -8.74
N LEU A 153 -3.81 9.58 -7.41
CA LEU A 153 -4.97 10.06 -6.67
C LEU A 153 -4.88 11.54 -6.29
N ALA A 154 -3.68 12.13 -6.33
CA ALA A 154 -3.48 13.53 -6.02
C ALA A 154 -4.05 14.38 -7.17
N PRO A 155 -4.95 15.34 -6.89
CA PRO A 155 -5.38 16.28 -7.91
C PRO A 155 -4.17 17.06 -8.43
N PRO A 156 -4.14 17.44 -9.71
CA PRO A 156 -3.09 18.27 -10.24
C PRO A 156 -2.98 19.54 -9.37
N VAL A 157 -1.81 19.74 -8.78
CA VAL A 157 -1.51 20.97 -8.05
C VAL A 157 -1.47 22.08 -9.10
N VAL A 158 -2.53 22.88 -9.16
CA VAL A 158 -2.51 24.11 -9.93
C VAL A 158 -1.51 25.02 -9.22
N PRO A 159 -0.35 25.35 -9.82
CA PRO A 159 0.58 26.27 -9.20
C PRO A 159 -0.18 27.57 -8.93
N PRO A 160 -0.05 28.17 -7.73
CA PRO A 160 -0.66 29.46 -7.49
C PRO A 160 -0.16 30.42 -8.57
N LEU A 161 -1.10 31.07 -9.26
CA LEU A 161 -0.78 32.09 -10.24
C LEU A 161 0.19 33.05 -9.55
N ALA A 162 1.41 33.19 -10.07
CA ALA A 162 2.39 34.09 -9.47
C ALA A 162 1.72 35.45 -9.29
N ALA A 163 1.60 35.91 -8.04
CA ALA A 163 1.08 37.24 -7.77
C ALA A 163 1.91 38.21 -8.62
N PRO A 164 1.29 39.13 -9.38
CA PRO A 164 2.05 40.09 -10.16
C PRO A 164 3.07 40.74 -9.24
N ALA A 165 4.35 40.61 -9.60
CA ALA A 165 5.43 41.20 -8.83
C ALA A 165 5.07 42.67 -8.61
N HIS A 166 4.93 43.07 -7.34
CA HIS A 166 4.81 44.49 -7.02
C HIS A 166 6.07 45.14 -7.54
N ARG A 167 5.96 45.83 -8.68
CA ARG A 167 7.00 46.75 -9.12
C ARG A 167 7.14 47.76 -7.98
N PRO A 168 8.35 47.96 -7.44
CA PRO A 168 8.57 49.08 -6.54
C PRO A 168 8.03 50.33 -7.24
N ALA A 169 7.14 51.06 -6.57
CA ALA A 169 6.80 52.38 -7.03
C ALA A 169 8.11 53.15 -7.17
N PRO A 170 8.34 53.91 -8.26
CA PRO A 170 9.51 54.78 -8.33
C PRO A 170 9.52 55.63 -7.07
N ASP A 171 10.68 55.70 -6.40
CA ASP A 171 10.86 56.53 -5.22
C ASP A 171 10.28 57.91 -5.54
N ALA A 172 9.31 58.34 -4.73
CA ALA A 172 8.78 59.68 -4.85
C ALA A 172 9.98 60.63 -4.68
N THR A 173 10.35 61.33 -5.76
CA THR A 173 11.40 62.34 -5.73
C THR A 173 11.09 63.26 -4.57
N ALA A 174 12.00 63.32 -3.58
CA ALA A 174 11.85 64.19 -2.44
C ALA A 174 11.55 65.62 -2.95
N PRO A 175 10.57 66.33 -2.36
CA PRO A 175 10.29 67.70 -2.77
C PRO A 175 11.56 68.53 -2.60
N LEU A 176 12.14 68.97 -3.72
CA LEU A 176 13.24 69.92 -3.73
C LEU A 176 12.72 71.21 -3.08
N ALA A 177 13.32 71.60 -1.96
CA ALA A 177 13.04 72.89 -1.37
C ALA A 177 13.34 73.99 -2.42
N PRO A 178 12.45 74.97 -2.61
CA PRO A 178 12.69 76.04 -3.56
C PRO A 178 13.97 76.78 -3.15
N LEU A 179 14.96 76.80 -4.04
CA LEU A 179 16.13 77.65 -3.91
C LEU A 179 15.65 79.11 -3.79
N SER A 180 16.06 79.80 -2.73
CA SER A 180 15.72 81.20 -2.52
C SER A 180 16.48 82.07 -3.54
N VAL A 181 15.91 82.27 -4.72
CA VAL A 181 16.46 83.10 -5.81
C VAL A 181 16.47 84.61 -5.47
N HIS A 182 16.21 85.00 -4.21
CA HIS A 182 16.04 86.41 -3.82
C HIS A 182 17.08 86.94 -2.83
N ALA A 183 18.10 86.17 -2.48
CA ALA A 183 19.21 86.67 -1.68
C ALA A 183 20.41 86.98 -2.58
N ALA A 184 20.46 88.21 -3.08
CA ALA A 184 21.59 88.92 -3.73
C ALA A 184 21.34 89.36 -5.18
N VAL A 185 20.36 90.24 -5.39
CA VAL A 185 20.42 91.19 -6.52
C VAL A 185 20.75 92.56 -5.93
N PRO A 186 21.99 93.07 -6.10
CA PRO A 186 22.33 94.43 -5.72
C PRO A 186 21.47 95.42 -6.51
N THR A 187 20.77 96.34 -5.83
CA THR A 187 19.98 97.37 -6.51
C THR A 187 20.92 98.38 -7.17
N LEU A 188 21.14 98.24 -8.48
CA LEU A 188 21.95 99.15 -9.32
C LEU A 188 21.24 100.49 -9.62
N ARG A 189 20.44 101.03 -8.70
CA ARG A 189 19.90 102.38 -8.80
C ARG A 189 20.17 103.15 -7.52
N GLY A 190 21.31 103.84 -7.50
CA GLY A 190 21.48 105.04 -6.69
C GLY A 190 20.77 106.23 -7.35
N PRO A 191 20.45 107.29 -6.58
CA PRO A 191 19.80 108.48 -7.12
C PRO A 191 20.66 109.15 -8.20
N PRO A 192 20.06 109.78 -9.23
CA PRO A 192 20.80 110.40 -10.33
C PRO A 192 21.70 111.53 -9.82
N ALA A 193 22.96 111.52 -10.27
CA ALA A 193 23.89 112.61 -10.01
C ALA A 193 23.39 113.90 -10.67
N LEU A 194 23.28 114.99 -9.90
CA LEU A 194 23.00 116.31 -10.42
C LEU A 194 24.17 116.77 -11.27
N VAL A 195 24.04 116.66 -12.59
CA VAL A 195 24.96 117.29 -13.55
C VAL A 195 24.71 118.79 -13.50
N GLN A 196 25.69 119.56 -13.05
CA GLN A 196 25.71 121.01 -13.20
C GLN A 196 25.98 121.34 -14.67
N SER A 197 25.09 122.11 -15.31
CA SER A 197 25.33 122.65 -16.65
C SER A 197 25.95 124.04 -16.55
N PRO A 198 27.06 124.32 -17.25
CA PRO A 198 27.73 125.62 -17.23
C PRO A 198 27.00 126.67 -18.10
N ALA A 199 27.20 127.94 -17.74
CA ALA A 199 26.94 129.12 -18.55
C ALA A 199 28.28 129.82 -18.83
#